data_AF-A0A0G0N194-F1
#
_entry.id   AF-A0A0G0N194-F1
#
_cell.length_a   1.000
_cell.length_b   1.000
_cell.length_c   1.000
_cell.angle_alpha   90.00
_cell.angle_beta   90.00
_cell.angle_gamma   90.00
#
_symmetry.space_group_name_H-M   'P 1'
#
loop_
_entity.id
_entity.type
_entity.pdbx_description
1 polymer ?
#
loop_
_entity_poly.entity_id
_entity_poly.type
_entity_poly.pdbx_seq_one_letter_code
_entity_poly.pdbx_strand_id
1 'polypeptide(L)'
;MSNPIHELGNNEGFYEIQSTFWKGLFLIFFWFLLICAVIFLLGFFVPFLNPGAGGSMIALLILVTAGCVLLAIFPFKVGLKAMMVKVVPPQPFRNKEETIKELLNFNNEELPIKISQTEKYDLIIESKLNDDQWREILFKGGLKRDYSLYLKLDEKIKTAFYCEKTKEISWINVNNLTQLKAKGQFNFFYGIMLIDKKKLILSDPYQGFKRLATINSDISEIRNPLFGILLKNGWNLEPRLFPFQVRKTS
;
A
#
# COMPACT_ATOMS: atom_id res chain seq x y z
N MET A 1 15.91 27.97 -11.03
CA MET A 1 16.22 26.76 -10.23
C MET A 1 15.06 25.79 -10.44
N SER A 2 15.29 24.70 -11.18
CA SER A 2 14.31 23.63 -11.36
C SER A 2 14.09 22.92 -10.01
N ASN A 3 12.84 22.63 -9.67
CA ASN A 3 12.49 21.99 -8.41
C ASN A 3 13.02 20.53 -8.46
N PRO A 4 13.97 20.12 -7.60
CA PRO A 4 14.60 18.79 -7.67
C PRO A 4 13.61 17.62 -7.44
N ILE A 5 12.37 17.93 -7.07
CA ILE A 5 11.27 16.97 -6.96
C ILE A 5 10.86 16.41 -8.34
N HIS A 6 11.08 17.14 -9.43
CA HIS A 6 10.64 16.70 -10.76
C HIS A 6 11.53 15.63 -11.41
N GLU A 7 12.83 15.53 -11.07
CA GLU A 7 13.73 14.55 -11.69
C GLU A 7 13.65 13.16 -11.08
N LEU A 8 13.18 13.04 -9.83
CA LEU A 8 12.87 11.74 -9.20
C LEU A 8 11.49 11.17 -9.62
N GLY A 9 10.73 11.93 -10.42
CA GLY A 9 9.35 11.62 -10.78
C GLY A 9 9.17 10.66 -11.94
N ASN A 10 10.20 10.38 -12.74
CA ASN A 10 10.06 9.56 -13.94
C ASN A 10 10.22 8.04 -13.69
N ASN A 11 9.66 7.56 -12.59
CA ASN A 11 9.52 6.13 -12.29
C ASN A 11 8.39 5.46 -13.07
N GLU A 12 7.93 6.05 -14.18
CA GLU A 12 6.86 5.49 -15.02
C GLU A 12 7.19 4.06 -15.49
N GLY A 13 8.46 3.78 -15.80
CA GLY A 13 8.92 2.45 -16.19
C GLY A 13 8.74 1.37 -15.11
N PHE A 14 8.82 1.73 -13.82
CA PHE A 14 8.60 0.77 -12.74
C PHE A 14 7.13 0.32 -12.68
N TYR A 15 6.21 1.26 -12.87
CA TYR A 15 4.78 0.98 -12.87
C TYR A 15 4.32 0.21 -14.11
N GLU A 16 4.94 0.47 -15.26
CA GLU A 16 4.62 -0.20 -16.51
C GLU A 16 5.01 -1.69 -16.48
N ILE A 17 6.17 -2.01 -15.90
CA ILE A 17 6.63 -3.39 -15.71
C ILE A 17 5.71 -4.14 -14.73
N GLN A 18 5.32 -3.50 -13.62
CA GLN A 18 4.44 -4.11 -12.62
C GLN A 18 3.04 -4.36 -13.20
N SER A 19 2.48 -3.39 -13.93
CA SER A 19 1.18 -3.49 -14.64
C SER A 19 1.15 -4.65 -15.64
N THR A 20 2.20 -4.78 -16.46
CA THR A 20 2.28 -5.81 -17.49
C THR A 20 2.38 -7.21 -16.87
N PHE A 21 3.14 -7.35 -15.78
CA PHE A 21 3.22 -8.58 -15.01
C PHE A 21 1.86 -9.01 -14.44
N TRP A 22 1.10 -8.09 -13.84
CA TRP A 22 -0.25 -8.38 -13.32
C TRP A 22 -1.23 -8.82 -14.39
N LYS A 23 -1.20 -8.19 -15.57
CA LYS A 23 -2.05 -8.60 -16.71
C LYS A 23 -1.71 -10.03 -17.13
N GLY A 24 -0.43 -10.38 -17.23
CA GLY A 24 0.01 -11.74 -17.56
C GLY A 24 -0.42 -12.77 -16.51
N LEU A 25 -0.18 -12.47 -15.23
CA LEU A 25 -0.55 -13.36 -14.12
C LEU A 25 -2.07 -13.56 -14.04
N PHE A 26 -2.85 -12.49 -14.19
CA PHE A 26 -4.30 -12.54 -14.22
C PHE A 26 -4.81 -13.39 -15.39
N LEU A 27 -4.22 -13.24 -16.58
CA LEU A 27 -4.59 -14.04 -17.75
C LEU A 27 -4.33 -15.54 -17.50
N ILE A 28 -3.16 -15.89 -16.94
CA ILE A 28 -2.82 -17.27 -16.60
C ILE A 28 -3.80 -17.83 -15.58
N PHE A 29 -4.10 -17.08 -14.52
CA PHE A 29 -5.04 -17.50 -13.48
C PHE A 29 -6.48 -17.63 -14.00
N PHE A 30 -6.91 -16.72 -14.87
CA PHE A 30 -8.22 -16.77 -15.53
C PHE A 30 -8.38 -18.02 -16.39
N TRP A 31 -7.41 -18.31 -17.25
CA TRP A 31 -7.44 -19.54 -18.07
C TRP A 31 -7.41 -20.81 -17.23
N PHE A 32 -6.62 -20.81 -16.15
CA PHE A 32 -6.59 -21.92 -15.22
C PHE A 32 -7.95 -22.18 -14.55
N LEU A 33 -8.61 -21.12 -14.05
CA LEU A 33 -9.96 -21.23 -13.49
C LEU A 33 -10.98 -21.73 -14.53
N LEU A 34 -10.89 -21.24 -15.77
CA LEU A 34 -11.76 -21.66 -16.87
C LEU A 34 -11.58 -23.16 -17.16
N ILE A 35 -10.35 -23.66 -17.19
CA ILE A 35 -10.06 -25.09 -17.35
C ILE A 35 -10.62 -25.91 -16.18
N CYS A 36 -10.40 -25.50 -14.92
CA CYS A 36 -10.95 -26.21 -13.76
C CYS A 36 -12.50 -26.20 -13.79
N ALA A 37 -13.14 -25.11 -14.24
CA ALA A 37 -14.59 -25.02 -14.40
C ALA A 37 -15.12 -25.98 -15.48
N VAL A 38 -14.43 -26.11 -16.61
CA VAL A 38 -14.78 -27.08 -17.67
C VAL A 38 -14.65 -28.51 -17.15
N ILE A 39 -13.55 -28.84 -16.46
CA ILE A 39 -13.35 -30.18 -15.89
C ILE A 39 -14.42 -30.49 -14.84
N PHE A 40 -14.78 -29.51 -14.01
CA PHE A 40 -15.85 -29.66 -13.03
C PHE A 40 -17.21 -29.90 -13.70
N LEU A 41 -17.55 -29.14 -14.74
CA LEU A 41 -18.77 -29.35 -15.54
C LEU A 41 -18.80 -30.76 -16.13
N LEU A 42 -17.70 -31.20 -16.76
CA LEU A 42 -17.61 -32.55 -17.31
C LEU A 42 -17.77 -33.62 -16.21
N GLY A 43 -17.08 -33.47 -15.08
CA GLY A 43 -17.19 -34.38 -13.94
C GLY A 43 -18.59 -34.44 -13.31
N PHE A 44 -19.32 -33.32 -13.33
CA PHE A 44 -20.70 -33.23 -12.83
C PHE A 44 -21.71 -33.93 -13.75
N PHE A 45 -21.54 -33.83 -15.07
CA PHE A 45 -22.48 -34.39 -16.04
C PHE A 45 -22.27 -35.89 -16.32
N VAL A 46 -21.06 -36.44 -16.15
CA VAL A 46 -20.82 -37.85 -16.49
C VAL A 46 -21.59 -38.87 -15.61
N PRO A 47 -21.79 -38.66 -14.29
CA PRO A 47 -22.62 -39.55 -13.47
C PRO A 47 -24.09 -39.63 -13.94
N PHE A 48 -24.61 -38.57 -14.55
CA PHE A 48 -25.94 -38.58 -15.17
C PHE A 48 -25.98 -39.45 -16.44
N LEU A 49 -24.85 -39.60 -17.13
CA LEU A 49 -24.73 -40.41 -18.34
C LEU A 49 -24.41 -41.89 -18.02
N ASN A 50 -23.79 -42.18 -16.88
CA ASN A 50 -23.46 -43.56 -16.48
C ASN A 50 -23.57 -43.75 -14.95
N PRO A 51 -24.74 -44.18 -14.44
CA PRO A 51 -25.01 -44.28 -13.00
C PRO A 51 -24.20 -45.38 -12.28
N GLY A 52 -23.56 -46.31 -13.01
CA GLY A 52 -22.76 -47.40 -12.43
C GLY A 52 -21.36 -46.98 -11.94
N ALA A 53 -20.90 -45.76 -12.24
CA ALA A 53 -19.53 -45.31 -11.98
C ALA A 53 -19.38 -44.34 -10.79
N GLY A 54 -20.41 -44.20 -9.93
CA GLY A 54 -20.53 -43.09 -8.99
C GLY A 54 -19.39 -42.92 -7.97
N GLY A 55 -18.85 -44.02 -7.43
CA GLY A 55 -17.86 -43.95 -6.35
C GLY A 55 -16.47 -43.48 -6.78
N SER A 56 -15.95 -44.01 -7.89
CA SER A 56 -14.62 -43.67 -8.40
C SER A 56 -14.57 -42.25 -8.98
N MET A 57 -15.69 -41.77 -9.52
CA MET A 57 -15.83 -40.42 -10.07
C MET A 57 -15.76 -39.33 -9.01
N ILE A 58 -16.43 -39.53 -7.87
CA ILE A 58 -16.39 -38.57 -6.77
C ILE A 58 -14.96 -38.43 -6.22
N ALA A 59 -14.24 -39.55 -6.08
CA ALA A 59 -12.85 -39.53 -5.64
C ALA A 59 -11.94 -38.76 -6.62
N LEU A 60 -12.14 -38.94 -7.92
CA LEU A 60 -11.38 -38.23 -8.96
C LEU A 60 -11.71 -36.72 -8.97
N LEU A 61 -12.98 -36.36 -8.80
CA LEU A 61 -13.41 -34.96 -8.68
C LEU A 61 -12.73 -34.27 -7.48
N ILE A 62 -12.73 -34.92 -6.31
CA ILE A 62 -12.08 -34.40 -5.10
C ILE A 62 -10.57 -34.21 -5.33
N LEU A 63 -9.92 -35.20 -5.97
CA LEU A 63 -8.48 -35.16 -6.24
C LEU A 63 -8.11 -34.04 -7.23
N VAL A 64 -8.89 -33.86 -8.30
CA VAL A 64 -8.71 -32.76 -9.26
C VAL A 64 -8.95 -31.42 -8.60
N THR A 65 -9.99 -31.30 -7.76
CA THR A 65 -10.30 -30.05 -7.07
C THR A 65 -9.19 -29.68 -6.08
N ALA A 66 -8.70 -30.65 -5.30
CA ALA A 66 -7.56 -30.45 -4.39
C ALA A 66 -6.28 -30.07 -5.15
N GLY A 67 -6.02 -30.72 -6.29
CA GLY A 67 -4.93 -30.38 -7.20
C GLY A 67 -5.04 -28.95 -7.75
N CYS A 68 -6.24 -28.53 -8.19
CA CYS A 68 -6.49 -27.17 -8.66
C CYS A 68 -6.22 -26.14 -7.55
N VAL A 69 -6.66 -26.41 -6.31
CA VAL A 69 -6.43 -25.50 -5.16
C VAL A 69 -4.94 -25.37 -4.84
N LEU A 70 -4.20 -26.47 -4.80
CA LEU A 70 -2.75 -26.43 -4.54
C LEU A 70 -2.00 -25.68 -5.66
N LEU A 71 -2.36 -25.92 -6.92
CA LEU A 71 -1.80 -25.22 -8.07
C LEU A 71 -2.17 -23.74 -8.13
N ALA A 72 -3.30 -23.32 -7.55
CA ALA A 72 -3.65 -21.91 -7.41
C ALA A 72 -2.83 -21.21 -6.31
N ILE A 73 -2.55 -21.89 -5.19
CA ILE A 73 -1.82 -21.33 -4.05
C ILE A 73 -0.32 -21.14 -4.36
N PHE A 74 0.29 -22.04 -5.13
CA PHE A 74 1.72 -22.00 -5.45
C PHE A 74 2.19 -20.73 -6.21
N PRO A 75 1.59 -20.35 -7.36
CA PRO A 75 1.97 -19.15 -8.10
C PRO A 75 1.68 -17.88 -7.30
N PHE A 76 0.72 -17.90 -6.39
CA PHE A 76 0.47 -16.78 -5.48
C PHE A 76 1.68 -16.54 -4.55
N LYS A 77 2.24 -17.59 -3.94
CA LYS A 77 3.43 -17.46 -3.08
C LYS A 77 4.69 -17.05 -3.86
N VAL A 78 4.91 -17.65 -5.03
CA VAL A 78 6.06 -17.34 -5.88
C VAL A 78 5.94 -15.93 -6.47
N GLY A 79 4.75 -15.56 -6.94
CA GLY A 79 4.43 -14.23 -7.46
C GLY A 79 4.62 -13.14 -6.41
N LEU A 80 4.15 -13.33 -5.17
CA LEU A 80 4.38 -12.38 -4.09
C LEU A 80 5.87 -12.15 -3.81
N LYS A 81 6.70 -13.20 -3.86
CA LYS A 81 8.14 -13.08 -3.65
C LYS A 81 8.84 -12.39 -4.83
N ALA A 82 8.40 -12.65 -6.06
CA ALA A 82 8.90 -11.97 -7.26
C ALA A 82 8.49 -10.49 -7.34
N MET A 83 7.36 -10.12 -6.74
CA MET A 83 6.89 -8.74 -6.63
C MET A 83 7.70 -7.88 -5.65
N MET A 84 8.50 -8.49 -4.77
CA MET A 84 9.50 -7.77 -3.98
C MET A 84 10.70 -7.47 -4.87
N VAL A 85 10.52 -6.54 -5.81
CA VAL A 85 11.62 -6.01 -6.59
C VAL A 85 12.62 -5.41 -5.61
N LYS A 86 13.76 -6.08 -5.44
CA LYS A 86 14.91 -5.49 -4.77
C LYS A 86 15.36 -4.33 -5.64
N VAL A 87 14.92 -3.13 -5.29
CA VAL A 87 15.48 -1.91 -5.86
C VAL A 87 16.88 -1.80 -5.30
N VAL A 88 17.88 -2.22 -6.09
CA VAL A 88 19.29 -2.07 -5.73
C VAL A 88 19.67 -0.62 -5.99
N PRO A 89 19.99 0.15 -4.95
CA PRO A 89 20.30 1.56 -5.12
C PRO A 89 21.67 1.75 -5.78
N PRO A 90 21.82 2.73 -6.69
CA PRO A 90 23.08 2.98 -7.40
C PRO A 90 24.13 3.73 -6.56
N GLN A 91 23.78 4.19 -5.36
CA GLN A 91 24.56 5.13 -4.54
C GLN A 91 25.27 4.42 -3.36
N PRO A 92 26.35 5.00 -2.80
CA PRO A 92 27.03 4.45 -1.64
C PRO A 92 26.08 4.40 -0.42
N PHE A 93 26.15 3.28 0.30
CA PHE A 93 25.37 3.07 1.52
C PHE A 93 25.74 4.09 2.59
N ARG A 94 24.75 4.86 3.06
CA ARG A 94 24.88 5.70 4.26
C ARG A 94 24.40 4.94 5.49
N ASN A 95 25.02 5.24 6.63
CA ASN A 95 24.61 4.64 7.89
C ASN A 95 23.17 5.06 8.28
N LYS A 96 22.61 4.31 9.22
CA LYS A 96 21.25 4.47 9.73
C LYS A 96 21.05 5.82 10.40
N GLU A 97 22.00 6.28 11.21
CA GLU A 97 21.87 7.52 11.97
C GLU A 97 21.80 8.74 11.05
N GLU A 98 22.66 8.81 10.03
CA GLU A 98 22.65 9.86 9.01
C GLU A 98 21.35 9.83 8.21
N THR A 99 20.89 8.63 7.83
CA THR A 99 19.64 8.46 7.09
C THR A 99 18.44 8.91 7.92
N ILE A 100 18.40 8.56 9.20
CA ILE A 100 17.35 8.99 10.13
C ILE A 100 17.37 10.50 10.30
N LYS A 101 18.55 11.11 10.45
CA LYS A 101 18.72 12.56 10.57
C LYS A 101 18.21 13.28 9.32
N GLU A 102 18.55 12.78 8.12
CA GLU A 102 18.07 13.35 6.86
C GLU A 102 16.54 13.23 6.72
N LEU A 103 15.96 12.08 7.09
CA LEU A 103 14.52 11.89 7.09
C LEU A 103 13.81 12.81 8.09
N LEU A 104 14.36 13.02 9.29
CA LEU A 104 13.78 13.94 10.27
C LEU A 104 13.86 15.40 9.82
N ASN A 105 14.90 15.78 9.09
CA ASN A 105 15.01 17.12 8.50
C ASN A 105 13.97 17.39 7.41
N PHE A 106 13.28 16.34 6.92
CA PHE A 106 12.15 16.50 6.01
C PHE A 106 10.88 17.01 6.72
N ASN A 107 10.85 17.05 8.06
CA ASN A 107 9.79 17.72 8.79
C ASN A 107 9.80 19.22 8.48
N ASN A 108 8.73 19.68 7.83
CA ASN A 108 8.46 21.10 7.60
C ASN A 108 7.06 21.43 8.14
N GLU A 109 6.88 22.62 8.67
CA GLU A 109 5.57 23.15 9.07
C GLU A 109 4.60 23.22 7.90
N GLU A 110 5.11 23.45 6.68
CA GLU A 110 4.36 23.53 5.42
C GLU A 110 3.87 22.19 4.87
N LEU A 111 4.26 21.07 5.48
CA LEU A 111 3.82 19.74 5.04
C LEU A 111 2.75 19.16 5.98
N PRO A 112 1.74 18.44 5.46
CA PRO A 112 0.66 17.83 6.24
C PRO A 112 1.09 16.55 6.98
N ILE A 113 2.38 16.32 7.17
CA ILE A 113 2.95 15.10 7.75
C ILE A 113 3.93 15.41 8.87
N LYS A 114 4.05 14.47 9.81
CA LYS A 114 5.01 14.49 10.90
C LYS A 114 5.79 13.19 10.89
N ILE A 115 7.12 13.32 10.91
CA ILE A 115 8.08 12.23 11.02
C ILE A 115 8.61 12.25 12.45
N SER A 116 8.57 11.10 13.13
CA SER A 116 8.99 10.96 14.52
C SER A 116 9.78 9.68 14.72
N GLN A 117 10.75 9.70 15.63
CA GLN A 117 11.47 8.49 16.02
C GLN A 117 10.66 7.64 16.99
N THR A 118 10.77 6.33 16.85
CA THR A 118 10.25 5.40 17.85
C THR A 118 11.22 4.26 18.12
N GLU A 119 11.17 3.73 19.34
CA GLU A 119 12.00 2.58 19.73
C GLU A 119 11.65 1.30 18.95
N LYS A 120 10.42 1.20 18.44
CA LYS A 120 9.89 -0.05 17.86
C LYS A 120 10.19 -0.20 16.37
N TYR A 121 9.98 0.88 15.61
CA TYR A 121 10.25 0.99 14.18
C TYR A 121 10.90 2.34 14.02
N ASP A 122 12.23 2.40 14.04
CA ASP A 122 13.07 3.60 14.02
C ASP A 122 12.41 4.95 13.65
N LEU A 123 11.58 4.99 12.60
CA LEU A 123 10.71 6.13 12.27
C LEU A 123 9.22 5.76 12.08
N ILE A 124 8.35 6.70 12.45
CA ILE A 124 6.93 6.73 12.10
C ILE A 124 6.62 8.04 11.39
N ILE A 125 5.92 7.94 10.27
CA ILE A 125 5.38 9.07 9.52
C ILE A 125 3.87 9.02 9.61
N GLU A 126 3.27 10.08 10.11
CA GLU A 126 1.83 10.21 10.33
C GLU A 126 1.32 11.54 9.78
N SER A 127 0.06 11.59 9.40
CA SER A 127 -0.58 12.85 9.02
C SER A 127 -0.77 13.77 10.25
N LYS A 128 -0.68 15.09 10.05
CA LYS A 128 -0.87 16.10 11.12
C LYS A 128 -2.35 16.33 11.47
N LEU A 129 -3.14 15.28 11.68
CA LEU A 129 -4.57 15.41 12.00
C LEU A 129 -4.87 16.04 13.37
N ASN A 130 -3.90 15.99 14.28
CA ASN A 130 -4.02 16.58 15.63
C ASN A 130 -3.62 18.06 15.67
N ASP A 131 -3.03 18.58 14.58
CA ASP A 131 -2.67 19.98 14.45
C ASP A 131 -3.89 20.76 13.94
N ASP A 132 -4.28 21.82 14.64
CA ASP A 132 -5.52 22.56 14.33
C ASP A 132 -5.51 23.16 12.93
N GLN A 133 -4.36 23.70 12.50
CA GLN A 133 -4.19 24.32 11.17
C GLN A 133 -4.32 23.26 10.08
N TRP A 134 -3.60 22.15 10.21
CA TRP A 134 -3.67 21.07 9.22
C TRP A 134 -5.00 20.33 9.24
N ARG A 135 -5.63 20.18 10.40
CA ARG A 135 -6.94 19.52 10.53
C ARG A 135 -8.00 20.23 9.71
N GLU A 136 -8.06 21.57 9.76
CA GLU A 136 -9.03 22.33 8.98
C GLU A 136 -8.76 22.22 7.46
N ILE A 137 -7.49 22.32 7.06
CA ILE A 137 -7.08 22.20 5.65
C ILE A 137 -7.43 20.81 5.10
N LEU A 138 -7.10 19.74 5.84
CA LEU A 138 -7.37 18.37 5.45
C LEU A 138 -8.88 18.04 5.43
N PHE A 139 -9.64 18.60 6.38
CA PHE A 139 -11.10 18.50 6.37
C PHE A 139 -11.73 19.17 5.15
N LYS A 140 -11.37 20.44 4.88
CA LYS A 140 -11.82 21.18 3.70
C LYS A 140 -11.37 20.51 2.40
N GLY A 141 -10.22 19.85 2.43
CA GLY A 141 -9.72 19.00 1.35
C GLY A 141 -10.55 17.74 1.12
N GLY A 142 -11.38 17.33 2.07
CA GLY A 142 -12.17 16.10 1.95
C GLY A 142 -11.34 14.83 2.15
N LEU A 143 -10.28 14.89 2.97
CA LEU A 143 -9.48 13.72 3.32
C LEU A 143 -10.36 12.63 3.95
N LYS A 144 -10.49 11.45 3.34
CA LYS A 144 -11.30 10.35 3.89
C LYS A 144 -10.49 9.28 4.59
N ARG A 145 -9.16 9.33 4.44
CA ARG A 145 -8.25 8.29 4.91
C ARG A 145 -7.03 8.93 5.55
N ASP A 146 -6.74 8.54 6.77
CA ASP A 146 -5.47 8.80 7.45
C ASP A 146 -4.43 7.77 6.99
N TYR A 147 -3.19 8.21 6.83
CA TYR A 147 -2.06 7.41 6.37
C TYR A 147 -0.95 7.46 7.42
N SER A 148 -0.40 6.27 7.71
CA SER A 148 0.79 6.11 8.53
C SER A 148 1.78 5.19 7.84
N LEU A 149 3.06 5.55 7.85
CA LEU A 149 4.16 4.75 7.35
C LEU A 149 5.13 4.45 8.51
N TYR A 150 5.32 3.17 8.78
CA TYR A 150 6.27 2.69 9.78
C TYR A 150 7.54 2.23 9.07
N LEU A 151 8.69 2.69 9.52
CA LEU A 151 10.00 2.37 8.94
C LEU A 151 10.91 1.72 9.98
N LYS A 152 11.61 0.67 9.57
CA LYS A 152 12.66 0.02 10.35
C LYS A 152 13.88 -0.24 9.48
N LEU A 153 15.01 0.32 9.89
CA LEU A 153 16.28 0.26 9.16
C LEU A 153 17.17 -0.81 9.76
N ASP A 154 17.57 -1.79 8.93
CA ASP A 154 18.51 -2.85 9.28
C ASP A 154 19.81 -2.69 8.48
N GLU A 155 20.83 -2.13 9.14
CA GLU A 155 22.14 -1.87 8.53
C GLU A 155 22.85 -3.15 8.09
N LYS A 156 22.65 -4.27 8.78
CA LYS A 156 23.40 -5.51 8.51
C LYS A 156 23.12 -6.04 7.11
N ILE A 157 21.87 -5.93 6.69
CA ILE A 157 21.39 -6.37 5.37
C ILE A 157 21.15 -5.19 4.42
N LYS A 158 21.39 -3.95 4.88
CA LYS A 158 21.18 -2.70 4.13
C LYS A 158 19.75 -2.59 3.59
N THR A 159 18.78 -2.89 4.43
CA THR A 159 17.35 -2.91 4.06
C THR A 159 16.53 -2.03 5.00
N ALA A 160 15.71 -1.17 4.40
CA ALA A 160 14.66 -0.41 5.04
C ALA A 160 13.34 -1.20 4.89
N PHE A 161 12.91 -1.79 6.00
CA PHE A 161 11.60 -2.41 6.10
C PHE A 161 10.53 -1.35 6.28
N TYR A 162 9.44 -1.46 5.55
CA TYR A 162 8.33 -0.52 5.69
C TYR A 162 6.98 -1.22 5.81
N CYS A 163 6.08 -0.60 6.56
CA CYS A 163 4.69 -1.00 6.66
C CYS A 163 3.81 0.24 6.50
N GLU A 164 2.86 0.17 5.59
CA GLU A 164 1.86 1.21 5.41
C GLU A 164 0.60 0.84 6.18
N LYS A 165 -0.07 1.84 6.73
CA LYS A 165 -1.36 1.69 7.39
C LYS A 165 -2.27 2.82 6.95
N THR A 166 -3.50 2.46 6.65
CA THR A 166 -4.52 3.40 6.23
C THR A 166 -5.72 3.23 7.13
N LYS A 167 -6.26 4.33 7.64
CA LYS A 167 -7.44 4.33 8.50
C LYS A 167 -8.51 5.23 7.90
N GLU A 168 -9.71 4.70 7.71
CA GLU A 168 -10.83 5.54 7.27
C GLU A 168 -11.22 6.50 8.39
N ILE A 169 -11.39 7.77 8.03
CA ILE A 169 -11.79 8.84 8.94
C ILE A 169 -13.12 9.43 8.47
N SER A 170 -14.01 9.69 9.41
CA SER A 170 -15.24 10.43 9.15
C SER A 170 -15.21 11.75 9.91
N TRP A 171 -15.55 12.82 9.21
CA TRP A 171 -15.60 14.16 9.78
C TRP A 171 -17.01 14.45 10.25
N ILE A 172 -17.12 15.08 11.42
CA ILE A 172 -18.39 15.62 11.92
C ILE A 172 -18.15 17.08 12.26
N ASN A 173 -19.04 17.93 11.78
CA ASN A 173 -19.07 19.33 12.17
C ASN A 173 -20.07 19.47 13.33
N VAL A 174 -19.59 19.81 14.51
CA VAL A 174 -20.42 20.04 15.70
C VAL A 174 -20.17 21.47 16.16
N ASN A 175 -21.20 22.32 16.14
CA ASN A 175 -21.14 23.72 16.59
C ASN A 175 -20.01 24.54 15.95
N ASN A 176 -19.82 24.43 14.62
CA ASN A 176 -18.71 25.04 13.86
C ASN A 176 -17.30 24.56 14.25
N LEU A 177 -17.19 23.55 15.11
CA LEU A 177 -15.93 22.88 15.41
C LEU A 177 -15.86 21.57 14.62
N THR A 178 -14.79 21.45 13.84
CA THR A 178 -14.50 20.22 13.08
C THR A 178 -13.98 19.17 14.05
N GLN A 179 -14.80 18.18 14.36
CA GLN A 179 -14.42 17.04 15.20
C GLN A 179 -14.16 15.80 14.33
N LEU A 180 -13.07 15.10 14.64
CA LEU A 180 -12.70 13.87 13.96
C LEU A 180 -13.41 12.69 14.65
N LYS A 181 -14.48 12.16 14.04
CA LYS A 181 -15.06 10.89 14.48
C LYS A 181 -14.39 9.77 13.69
N ALA A 182 -13.36 9.18 14.26
CA ALA A 182 -12.78 7.98 13.69
C ALA A 182 -13.77 6.81 13.85
N LYS A 183 -14.64 6.56 12.88
CA LYS A 183 -15.26 5.25 12.73
C LYS A 183 -14.17 4.29 12.29
N GLY A 184 -13.59 3.58 13.24
CA GLY A 184 -12.55 2.59 12.99
C GLY A 184 -13.10 1.39 12.23
N GLN A 185 -13.37 1.53 10.93
CA GLN A 185 -13.27 0.38 10.04
C GLN A 185 -11.79 0.14 9.82
N PHE A 186 -11.27 -0.84 10.58
CA PHE A 186 -9.94 -1.37 10.36
C PHE A 186 -9.95 -2.17 9.06
N ASN A 187 -9.91 -1.47 7.92
CA ASN A 187 -9.55 -2.09 6.65
C ASN A 187 -8.04 -2.32 6.71
N PHE A 188 -7.68 -3.45 7.34
CA PHE A 188 -6.32 -3.97 7.43
C PHE A 188 -5.83 -4.42 6.05
N PHE A 189 -5.59 -3.47 5.14
CA PHE A 189 -4.84 -3.79 3.93
C PHE A 189 -3.35 -3.76 4.26
N TYR A 190 -2.87 -4.92 4.70
CA TYR A 190 -1.50 -5.20 5.08
C TYR A 190 -0.71 -5.61 3.84
N GLY A 191 -0.05 -4.65 3.20
CA GLY A 191 0.85 -4.91 2.09
C GLY A 191 0.56 -4.05 0.87
N ILE A 192 1.64 -3.51 0.31
CA ILE A 192 1.77 -2.79 -0.98
C ILE A 192 0.45 -2.14 -1.40
N MET A 193 0.19 -0.90 -0.96
CA MET A 193 -0.96 -0.18 -1.47
C MET A 193 -0.83 0.01 -2.99
N LEU A 194 -1.75 -0.63 -3.72
CA LEU A 194 -2.06 -0.25 -5.09
C LEU A 194 -2.60 1.19 -5.04
N ILE A 195 -1.87 2.10 -5.66
CA ILE A 195 -2.11 3.55 -5.60
C ILE A 195 -3.52 3.85 -6.15
N ASP A 196 -4.43 4.32 -5.29
CA ASP A 196 -5.72 4.89 -5.69
C ASP A 196 -5.47 6.36 -6.06
N LYS A 197 -5.22 6.64 -7.36
CA LYS A 197 -5.01 8.00 -7.86
C LYS A 197 -6.32 8.79 -7.78
N LYS A 198 -6.54 9.51 -6.67
CA LYS A 198 -7.63 10.49 -6.53
C LYS A 198 -7.05 11.87 -6.29
N LYS A 199 -7.35 12.80 -7.20
CA LYS A 199 -7.05 14.22 -7.04
C LYS A 199 -8.07 14.83 -6.07
N LEU A 200 -7.59 15.46 -4.99
CA LEU A 200 -8.44 16.34 -4.18
C LEU A 200 -8.32 17.75 -4.75
N ILE A 201 -9.47 18.35 -5.00
CA ILE A 201 -9.57 19.74 -5.44
C ILE A 201 -10.05 20.51 -4.23
N LEU A 202 -9.17 21.32 -3.64
CA LEU A 202 -9.56 22.31 -2.64
C LEU A 202 -10.25 23.45 -3.37
N SER A 203 -11.57 23.54 -3.19
CA SER A 203 -12.38 24.67 -3.62
C SER A 203 -12.95 25.33 -2.38
N ASP A 204 -12.66 26.62 -2.20
CA ASP A 204 -13.27 27.43 -1.14
C ASP A 204 -14.72 27.77 -1.55
N PRO A 205 -15.75 27.32 -0.81
CA PRO A 205 -17.13 27.63 -1.12
C PRO A 205 -17.51 29.09 -0.81
N TYR A 206 -16.66 29.86 -0.12
CA TYR A 206 -16.96 31.23 0.33
C TYR A 206 -16.11 32.32 -0.34
N GLN A 207 -15.06 31.97 -1.08
CA GLN A 207 -14.23 32.92 -1.84
C GLN A 207 -14.14 32.51 -3.30
N GLY A 208 -15.12 32.96 -4.11
CA GLY A 208 -15.25 32.72 -5.55
C GLY A 208 -14.01 32.14 -6.24
N PHE A 209 -13.99 30.80 -6.39
CA PHE A 209 -13.06 30.02 -7.21
C PHE A 209 -11.57 30.42 -7.16
N LYS A 210 -11.05 30.93 -6.03
CA LYS A 210 -9.60 31.09 -5.87
C LYS A 210 -9.02 29.75 -5.45
N ARG A 211 -8.30 29.09 -6.36
CA ARG A 211 -7.67 27.78 -6.18
C ARG A 211 -6.57 27.89 -5.12
N LEU A 212 -6.88 27.60 -3.85
CA LEU A 212 -5.98 27.89 -2.72
C LEU A 212 -4.73 26.99 -2.70
N ALA A 213 -4.85 25.73 -3.11
CA ALA A 213 -3.77 24.81 -3.46
C ALA A 213 -4.40 23.54 -4.05
N THR A 214 -3.74 22.84 -4.96
CA THR A 214 -4.16 21.46 -5.28
C THR A 214 -3.30 20.55 -4.42
N ILE A 215 -3.78 20.17 -3.24
CA ILE A 215 -3.16 19.08 -2.48
C ILE A 215 -3.71 17.81 -3.11
N ASN A 216 -2.94 17.14 -3.96
CA ASN A 216 -3.31 15.79 -4.34
C ASN A 216 -3.20 14.95 -3.06
N SER A 217 -4.28 14.32 -2.59
CA SER A 217 -4.17 13.28 -1.56
C SER A 217 -3.58 11.99 -2.10
N ASP A 218 -2.75 12.07 -3.12
CA ASP A 218 -2.04 10.90 -3.56
C ASP A 218 -1.02 10.59 -2.46
N ILE A 219 -1.25 9.49 -1.74
CA ILE A 219 -0.33 8.97 -0.71
C ILE A 219 1.09 8.86 -1.28
N SER A 220 1.20 8.67 -2.60
CA SER A 220 2.47 8.65 -3.33
C SER A 220 3.26 9.95 -3.22
N GLU A 221 2.62 11.13 -3.12
CA GLU A 221 3.33 12.41 -2.96
C GLU A 221 4.03 12.53 -1.62
N ILE A 222 3.49 11.91 -0.57
CA ILE A 222 4.12 11.82 0.75
C ILE A 222 5.20 10.73 0.76
N ARG A 223 4.87 9.57 0.19
CA ARG A 223 5.72 8.37 0.26
C ARG A 223 6.96 8.47 -0.62
N ASN A 224 6.81 8.91 -1.87
CA ASN A 224 7.86 8.83 -2.87
C ASN A 224 9.10 9.67 -2.49
N PRO A 225 8.99 10.89 -1.93
CA PRO A 225 10.16 11.64 -1.46
C PRO A 225 10.94 10.89 -0.38
N LEU A 226 10.25 10.27 0.58
CA LEU A 226 10.88 9.51 1.66
C LEU A 226 11.60 8.27 1.13
N PHE A 227 10.97 7.55 0.22
CA PHE A 227 11.60 6.42 -0.47
C PHE A 227 12.77 6.86 -1.35
N GLY A 228 12.66 8.02 -1.98
CA GLY A 228 13.75 8.66 -2.72
C GLY A 228 14.98 8.90 -1.83
N ILE A 229 14.79 9.40 -0.60
CA ILE A 229 15.87 9.59 0.37
C ILE A 229 16.50 8.23 0.75
N LEU A 230 15.69 7.23 1.06
CA LEU A 230 16.18 5.88 1.41
C LEU A 230 16.99 5.25 0.27
N LEU A 231 16.46 5.28 -0.95
CA LEU A 231 17.13 4.75 -2.13
C LEU A 231 18.42 5.52 -2.45
N LYS A 232 18.38 6.86 -2.36
CA LYS A 232 19.56 7.71 -2.52
C LYS A 232 20.65 7.40 -1.49
N ASN A 233 20.25 6.99 -0.28
CA ASN A 233 21.15 6.61 0.80
C ASN A 233 21.60 5.14 0.75
N GLY A 234 21.31 4.42 -0.34
CA GLY A 234 21.80 3.07 -0.53
C GLY A 234 20.98 1.98 0.19
N TRP A 235 19.75 2.28 0.63
CA TRP A 235 18.88 1.30 1.28
C TRP A 235 18.03 0.53 0.26
N ASN A 236 17.96 -0.79 0.41
CA ASN A 236 16.93 -1.60 -0.25
C ASN A 236 15.58 -1.38 0.44
N LEU A 237 14.50 -1.25 -0.30
CA LEU A 237 13.15 -1.14 0.26
C LEU A 237 12.47 -2.52 0.28
N GLU A 238 11.96 -2.94 1.43
CA GLU A 238 11.21 -4.21 1.56
C GLU A 238 9.92 -4.00 2.37
N PRO A 239 8.74 -4.29 1.80
CA PRO A 239 7.51 -4.25 2.56
C PRO A 239 7.48 -5.38 3.59
N ARG A 240 7.25 -5.07 4.86
CA ARG A 240 7.15 -6.06 5.94
C ARG A 240 5.99 -5.75 6.86
N LEU A 241 5.23 -6.78 7.21
CA LEU A 241 4.22 -6.67 8.26
C LEU A 241 4.93 -6.64 9.60
N PHE A 242 4.81 -5.53 10.32
CA PHE A 242 5.27 -5.49 11.69
C PHE A 242 4.18 -6.05 12.61
N PRO A 243 4.54 -6.89 13.60
CA PRO A 243 3.59 -7.29 14.63
C PRO A 243 3.21 -6.05 15.46
N PHE A 244 2.04 -5.48 15.18
CA PHE A 244 1.45 -4.43 15.99
C PHE A 244 0.89 -5.07 17.27
N GLN A 245 1.63 -4.98 18.37
CA GLN A 245 0.97 -5.00 19.67
C GLN A 245 0.10 -3.75 19.72
N VAL A 246 -1.22 -3.95 19.68
CA VAL A 246 -2.21 -2.90 19.83
C VAL A 246 -1.90 -2.20 21.14
N ARG A 247 -1.46 -0.94 21.11
CA ARG A 247 -1.47 -0.10 22.31
C ARG A 247 -2.90 -0.13 22.81
N LYS A 248 -3.13 -0.67 24.02
CA LYS A 248 -4.38 -0.40 24.74
C LYS A 248 -4.44 1.10 24.91
N THR A 249 -5.34 1.76 24.18
CA THR A 249 -5.67 3.16 24.41
C THR A 249 -6.24 3.23 25.82
N SER A 250 -5.48 3.84 26.73
CA SER A 250 -5.93 4.25 28.07
C SER A 250 -6.97 5.34 27.98
#